data_AF-A0A3D4H0F1-F1
#
_entry.id   AF-A0A3D4H0F1-F1
#
_cell.length_a   1.000
_cell.length_b   1.000
_cell.length_c   1.000
_cell.angle_alpha   90.00
_cell.angle_beta   90.00
_cell.angle_gamma   90.00
#
_symmetry.space_group_name_H-M   'P 1'
#
loop_
_entity.id
_entity.type
_entity.pdbx_description
1 polymer ?
#
loop_
_entity_poly.entity_id
_entity_poly.type
_entity_poly.pdbx_seq_one_letter_code
_entity_poly.pdbx_strand_id
1 'polypeptide(L)'
;MEPYQGLLQQVKSMTRGLVLAFAVGFAAPSWASEITVASFNVRIFSTGSRDDSELALIADRLQQFDLIAIQELRDEEVVRRTLDMLAARGLEYRALVSGPVGRGSLERYAFLWRPGVVQALDEGAIFPDPNDVFSREPYVASFRASNFDFTLITMHSIWGDSKAERRAEALLLDDVYRSVQDADPNEQDVIVLGDFNLPPEDYAFAEMVE
;
A
#
# COMPACT_ATOMS: atom_id res chain seq x y z
N MET A 1 0.06 10.32 -23.91
CA MET A 1 0.29 10.82 -22.54
C MET A 1 -0.08 9.67 -21.64
N GLU A 2 0.91 9.05 -21.01
CA GLU A 2 0.73 7.96 -20.06
C GLU A 2 -0.27 8.39 -18.97
N PRO A 3 -1.37 7.66 -18.75
CA PRO A 3 -2.45 8.08 -17.84
C PRO A 3 -1.98 8.30 -16.40
N TYR A 4 -0.84 7.70 -16.02
CA TYR A 4 -0.28 7.81 -14.67
C TYR A 4 0.51 9.10 -14.41
N GLN A 5 1.10 9.74 -15.43
CA GLN A 5 1.85 10.99 -15.23
C GLN A 5 0.98 12.15 -14.73
N GLY A 6 -0.31 12.18 -15.11
CA GLY A 6 -1.24 13.21 -14.63
C GLY A 6 -1.56 13.11 -13.14
N LEU A 7 -1.59 11.88 -12.61
CA LEU A 7 -1.92 11.58 -11.22
C LEU A 7 -0.82 12.05 -10.27
N LEU A 8 0.45 11.73 -10.58
CA LEU A 8 1.59 12.18 -9.75
C LEU A 8 1.87 13.69 -9.89
N GLN A 9 1.61 14.30 -11.04
CA GLN A 9 1.74 15.76 -11.21
C GLN A 9 0.72 16.54 -10.36
N GLN A 10 -0.49 16.01 -10.17
CA GLN A 10 -1.51 16.63 -9.33
C GLN A 10 -1.13 16.59 -7.84
N VAL A 11 -0.57 15.45 -7.39
CA VAL A 11 -0.08 15.21 -6.03
C VAL A 11 1.09 16.13 -5.67
N LYS A 12 2.06 16.33 -6.58
CA LYS A 12 3.23 17.18 -6.31
C LYS A 12 2.94 18.68 -6.30
N SER A 13 1.82 19.14 -6.85
CA SER A 13 1.56 20.59 -7.05
C SER A 13 1.12 21.37 -5.80
N MET A 14 0.96 20.72 -4.64
CA MET A 14 0.35 21.34 -3.45
C MET A 14 1.29 21.96 -2.40
N THR A 15 2.60 22.06 -2.60
CA THR A 15 3.48 22.68 -1.59
C THR A 15 4.55 23.59 -2.17
N ARG A 16 4.26 24.91 -2.16
CA ARG A 16 5.28 25.95 -2.06
C ARG A 16 4.84 27.02 -1.06
N GLY A 17 4.98 26.70 0.22
CA GLY A 17 4.99 27.67 1.30
C GLY A 17 6.43 28.04 1.66
N LEU A 18 6.75 29.32 1.64
CA LEU A 18 8.03 29.86 2.12
C LEU A 18 8.10 29.67 3.64
N VAL A 19 9.06 28.87 4.15
CA VAL A 19 9.32 28.73 5.59
C VAL A 19 10.54 29.61 5.96
N LEU A 20 10.31 30.65 6.76
CA LEU A 20 11.37 31.33 7.50
C LEU A 20 11.80 30.44 8.68
N ALA A 21 13.02 29.94 8.67
CA ALA A 21 13.56 29.15 9.78
C ALA A 21 14.19 30.06 10.85
N PHE A 22 13.59 30.09 12.04
CA PHE A 22 14.28 30.45 13.28
C PHE A 22 14.86 29.17 13.88
N ALA A 23 16.18 29.11 14.04
CA ALA A 23 16.85 27.97 14.66
C ALA A 23 16.65 27.99 16.19
N VAL A 24 15.65 27.23 16.66
CA VAL A 24 15.61 26.73 18.04
C VAL A 24 16.14 25.30 17.98
N GLY A 25 17.13 24.98 18.81
CA GLY A 25 17.73 23.65 18.86
C GLY A 25 16.71 22.60 19.30
N PHE A 26 16.03 21.98 18.35
CA PHE A 26 15.34 20.72 18.55
C PHE A 26 16.33 19.59 18.29
N ALA A 27 16.47 18.67 19.25
CA ALA A 27 17.09 17.40 18.97
C ALA A 27 16.32 16.75 17.81
N ALA A 28 17.00 16.44 16.71
CA ALA A 28 16.39 15.74 15.60
C ALA A 28 15.82 14.41 16.12
N PRO A 29 14.59 14.02 15.74
CA PRO A 29 14.08 12.70 16.06
C PRO A 29 15.10 11.67 15.59
N SER A 30 15.49 10.75 16.46
CA SER A 30 16.24 9.56 16.04
C SER A 30 15.26 8.66 15.30
N TRP A 31 15.14 8.85 13.99
CA TRP A 31 14.39 7.93 13.14
C TRP A 31 15.04 6.55 13.22
N ALA A 32 14.22 5.50 13.24
CA ALA A 32 14.71 4.13 13.21
C ALA A 32 15.58 3.94 11.94
N SER A 33 16.73 3.26 12.08
CA SER A 33 17.60 2.97 10.93
C SER A 33 17.01 1.95 9.98
N GLU A 34 16.02 1.19 10.44
CA GLU A 34 15.31 0.14 9.72
C GLU A 34 13.83 0.25 10.06
N ILE A 35 12.98 -0.02 9.07
CA ILE A 35 11.53 -0.15 9.26
C ILE A 35 11.10 -1.57 8.91
N THR A 36 10.01 -2.01 9.53
CA THR A 36 9.40 -3.31 9.26
C THR A 36 8.14 -3.12 8.40
N VAL A 37 8.10 -3.79 7.26
CA VAL A 37 6.98 -3.73 6.30
C VAL A 37 6.30 -5.09 6.21
N ALA A 38 4.97 -5.11 6.19
CA ALA A 38 4.18 -6.32 5.95
C ALA A 38 3.18 -6.15 4.81
N SER A 39 2.88 -7.26 4.15
CA SER A 39 1.70 -7.42 3.31
C SER A 39 0.83 -8.52 3.91
N PHE A 40 -0.46 -8.25 4.12
CA PHE A 40 -1.35 -9.18 4.79
C PHE A 40 -2.72 -9.23 4.14
N ASN A 41 -2.99 -10.34 3.44
CA ASN A 41 -4.35 -10.70 3.05
C ASN A 41 -5.10 -11.19 4.30
N VAL A 42 -6.11 -10.43 4.72
CA VAL A 42 -7.03 -10.82 5.77
C VAL A 42 -8.35 -11.22 5.12
N ARG A 43 -8.59 -12.53 4.99
CA ARG A 43 -9.76 -13.09 4.30
C ARG A 43 -11.08 -12.38 4.65
N ILE A 44 -11.73 -11.76 3.67
CA ILE A 44 -13.00 -11.03 3.83
C ILE A 44 -12.95 -10.03 5.00
N PHE A 45 -11.89 -9.23 5.10
CA PHE A 45 -11.71 -8.31 6.21
C PHE A 45 -12.81 -7.27 6.25
N SER A 46 -13.74 -7.44 7.19
CA SER A 46 -14.99 -6.70 7.23
C SER A 46 -15.62 -6.76 8.61
N THR A 47 -16.45 -5.78 8.92
CA THR A 47 -17.23 -5.73 10.16
C THR A 47 -18.21 -6.90 10.25
N GLY A 48 -18.69 -7.41 9.11
CA GLY A 48 -19.56 -8.58 9.05
C GLY A 48 -18.85 -9.92 9.23
N SER A 49 -17.52 -9.98 9.03
CA SER A 49 -16.76 -11.22 9.13
C SER A 49 -15.82 -11.27 10.34
N ARG A 50 -15.61 -10.16 11.06
CA ARG A 50 -14.74 -10.09 12.23
C ARG A 50 -15.41 -9.45 13.44
N ASP A 51 -15.45 -10.19 14.53
CA ASP A 51 -15.82 -9.66 15.84
C ASP A 51 -14.64 -8.99 16.56
N ASP A 52 -14.90 -8.34 17.70
CA ASP A 52 -13.86 -7.61 18.43
C ASP A 52 -12.73 -8.51 18.96
N SER A 53 -13.03 -9.78 19.26
CA SER A 53 -12.02 -10.73 19.75
C SER A 53 -11.06 -11.12 18.62
N GLU A 54 -11.59 -11.34 17.41
CA GLU A 54 -10.78 -11.63 16.22
C GLU A 54 -9.98 -10.40 15.78
N LEU A 55 -10.58 -9.20 15.83
CA LEU A 55 -9.86 -7.95 15.55
C LEU A 55 -8.72 -7.70 16.54
N ALA A 56 -8.89 -8.07 17.81
CA ALA A 56 -7.81 -7.97 18.79
C ALA A 56 -6.62 -8.89 18.45
N LEU A 57 -6.89 -10.10 17.94
CA LEU A 57 -5.85 -11.01 17.46
C LEU A 57 -5.17 -10.50 16.18
N ILE A 58 -5.93 -9.88 15.27
CA ILE A 58 -5.38 -9.23 14.08
C ILE A 58 -4.46 -8.07 14.52
N ALA A 59 -4.93 -7.18 15.40
CA ALA A 59 -4.14 -6.08 15.95
C ALA A 59 -2.86 -6.56 16.66
N ASP A 60 -2.90 -7.73 17.32
CA ASP A 60 -1.69 -8.34 17.92
C ASP A 60 -0.62 -8.69 16.89
N ARG A 61 -1.03 -9.03 15.66
CA ARG A 61 -0.11 -9.27 14.55
C ARG A 61 0.36 -7.96 13.93
N LEU A 62 -0.56 -7.04 13.65
CA LEU A 62 -0.27 -5.76 12.99
C LEU A 62 0.71 -4.89 13.78
N GLN A 63 0.64 -4.89 15.12
CA GLN A 63 1.49 -4.04 15.96
C GLN A 63 3.01 -4.28 15.82
N GLN A 64 3.43 -5.38 15.21
CA GLN A 64 4.84 -5.72 15.01
C GLN A 64 5.47 -4.96 13.82
N PHE A 65 4.67 -4.28 13.00
CA PHE A 65 5.11 -3.66 11.75
C PHE A 65 4.95 -2.15 11.76
N ASP A 66 5.84 -1.43 11.09
CA ASP A 66 5.79 0.02 10.97
C ASP A 66 4.90 0.50 9.82
N LEU A 67 4.80 -0.30 8.75
CA LEU A 67 3.97 -0.06 7.57
C LEU A 67 3.38 -1.38 7.07
N ILE A 68 2.10 -1.39 6.77
CA ILE A 68 1.34 -2.61 6.48
C ILE A 68 0.43 -2.37 5.29
N ALA A 69 0.49 -3.23 4.28
CA ALA A 69 -0.52 -3.32 3.23
C ALA A 69 -1.54 -4.41 3.58
N ILE A 70 -2.82 -4.06 3.56
CA ILE A 70 -3.94 -4.97 3.80
C ILE A 70 -4.67 -5.23 2.48
N GLN A 71 -4.93 -6.51 2.20
CA GLN A 71 -5.78 -6.96 1.09
C GLN A 71 -7.08 -7.59 1.60
N GLU A 72 -8.04 -7.82 0.69
CA GLU A 72 -9.38 -8.36 0.96
C GLU A 72 -10.27 -7.51 1.89
N LEU A 73 -9.96 -6.22 2.04
CA LEU A 73 -10.78 -5.29 2.82
C LEU A 73 -12.15 -5.08 2.14
N ARG A 74 -13.25 -5.11 2.90
CA ARG A 74 -14.62 -4.89 2.37
C ARG A 74 -15.30 -3.63 2.88
N ASP A 75 -14.94 -3.13 4.06
CA ASP A 75 -15.51 -1.91 4.63
C ASP A 75 -14.49 -1.12 5.45
N GLU A 76 -14.55 0.20 5.40
CA GLU A 76 -13.61 1.08 6.13
C GLU A 76 -13.79 1.02 7.66
N GLU A 77 -14.98 0.61 8.12
CA GLU A 77 -15.32 0.54 9.54
C GLU A 77 -14.48 -0.51 10.28
N VAL A 78 -14.18 -1.65 9.66
CA VAL A 78 -13.31 -2.66 10.27
C VAL A 78 -11.87 -2.15 10.46
N VAL A 79 -11.39 -1.29 9.55
CA VAL A 79 -10.08 -0.62 9.69
C VAL A 79 -10.14 0.32 10.88
N ARG A 80 -11.17 1.18 10.95
CA ARG A 80 -11.35 2.13 12.06
C ARG A 80 -11.37 1.41 13.41
N ARG A 81 -12.15 0.33 13.53
CA ARG A 81 -12.19 -0.50 14.76
C ARG A 81 -10.84 -1.12 15.09
N THR A 82 -10.09 -1.57 14.09
CA THR A 82 -8.73 -2.11 14.28
C THR A 82 -7.75 -1.04 14.76
N LEU A 83 -7.82 0.18 14.20
CA LEU A 83 -7.02 1.32 14.65
C LEU A 83 -7.36 1.71 16.09
N ASP A 84 -8.65 1.72 16.46
CA ASP A 84 -9.07 1.97 17.85
C ASP A 84 -8.47 0.95 18.82
N MET A 85 -8.40 -0.32 18.44
CA MET A 85 -7.78 -1.37 19.25
C MET A 85 -6.27 -1.18 19.40
N LEU A 86 -5.58 -0.78 18.34
CA LEU A 86 -4.15 -0.43 18.40
C LEU A 86 -3.93 0.80 19.29
N ALA A 87 -4.78 1.83 19.15
CA ALA A 87 -4.73 3.05 19.95
C ALA A 87 -4.98 2.77 21.44
N ALA A 88 -5.92 1.88 21.77
CA ALA A 88 -6.17 1.44 23.15
C ALA A 88 -4.96 0.73 23.79
N ARG A 89 -4.02 0.23 22.98
CA ARG A 89 -2.74 -0.35 23.41
C ARG A 89 -1.60 0.67 23.45
N GLY A 90 -1.91 1.95 23.23
CA GLY A 90 -0.92 3.03 23.16
C GLY A 90 -0.15 3.09 21.85
N LEU A 91 -0.64 2.45 20.79
CA LEU A 91 0.01 2.40 19.48
C LEU A 91 -0.80 3.24 18.49
N GLU A 92 -0.26 4.39 18.09
CA GLU A 92 -0.87 5.21 17.05
C GLU A 92 -0.54 4.64 15.67
N TYR A 93 -1.60 4.43 14.88
CA TYR A 93 -1.51 4.13 13.45
C TYR A 93 -2.44 5.06 12.67
N ARG A 94 -2.06 5.36 11.43
CA ARG A 94 -2.89 6.03 10.43
C ARG A 94 -3.18 5.07 9.28
N ALA A 95 -4.18 5.42 8.47
CA ALA A 95 -4.60 4.60 7.35
C ALA A 95 -4.85 5.44 6.09
N LEU A 96 -4.48 4.88 4.94
CA LEU A 96 -4.97 5.24 3.62
C LEU A 96 -5.79 4.05 3.15
N VAL A 97 -7.01 4.27 2.67
CA VAL A 97 -7.88 3.22 2.18
C VAL A 97 -8.27 3.54 0.75
N SER A 98 -8.10 2.57 -0.15
CA SER A 98 -8.43 2.74 -1.56
C SER A 98 -9.95 2.83 -1.78
N GLY A 99 -10.33 3.34 -2.96
CA GLY A 99 -11.63 3.04 -3.54
C GLY A 99 -11.83 1.53 -3.76
N PRO A 100 -13.06 1.07 -3.98
CA PRO A 100 -13.32 -0.33 -4.28
C PRO A 100 -12.77 -0.73 -5.65
N VAL A 101 -12.19 -1.92 -5.74
CA VAL A 101 -11.71 -2.59 -6.95
C VAL A 101 -12.33 -3.98 -7.04
N GLY A 102 -12.39 -4.56 -8.24
CA GLY A 102 -12.89 -5.94 -8.39
C GLY A 102 -14.06 -6.08 -9.35
N ARG A 103 -14.16 -7.28 -9.95
CA ARG A 103 -15.31 -7.69 -10.76
C ARG A 103 -16.29 -8.50 -9.92
N GLY A 104 -17.49 -7.97 -9.69
CA GLY A 104 -18.56 -8.61 -8.94
C GLY A 104 -18.42 -8.49 -7.42
N SER A 105 -17.36 -9.05 -6.83
CA SER A 105 -17.08 -8.94 -5.39
C SER A 105 -16.02 -7.87 -5.14
N LEU A 106 -16.45 -6.70 -4.64
CA LEU A 106 -15.59 -5.54 -4.48
C LEU A 106 -14.72 -5.64 -3.23
N GLU A 107 -13.43 -5.36 -3.40
CA GLU A 107 -12.41 -5.28 -2.36
C GLU A 107 -11.82 -3.89 -2.31
N ARG A 108 -11.11 -3.59 -1.22
CA ARG A 108 -10.29 -2.41 -1.05
C ARG A 108 -8.91 -2.86 -0.61
N TYR A 109 -7.97 -1.94 -0.73
CA TYR A 109 -6.67 -2.01 -0.10
C TYR A 109 -6.59 -0.99 1.01
N ALA A 110 -5.74 -1.25 2.00
CA ALA A 110 -5.36 -0.22 2.96
C ALA A 110 -3.87 -0.25 3.24
N PHE A 111 -3.26 0.92 3.35
CA PHE A 111 -1.95 1.07 3.98
C PHE A 111 -2.13 1.59 5.39
N LEU A 112 -1.62 0.87 6.38
CA LEU A 112 -1.60 1.26 7.79
C LEU A 112 -0.17 1.55 8.21
N TRP A 113 0.10 2.67 8.89
CA TRP A 113 1.47 2.99 9.30
C TRP A 113 1.56 3.73 10.64
N ARG A 114 2.73 3.64 11.28
CA ARG A 114 3.06 4.42 12.48
C ARG A 114 3.55 5.82 12.07
N PRO A 115 2.81 6.91 12.36
CA PRO A 115 3.15 8.24 11.86
C PRO A 115 4.43 8.84 12.48
N GLY A 116 4.93 8.28 13.58
CA GLY A 116 6.23 8.65 14.15
C GLY A 116 7.43 7.96 13.49
N VAL A 117 7.21 7.00 12.60
CA VAL A 117 8.25 6.21 11.91
C VAL A 117 8.18 6.42 10.39
N VAL A 118 6.97 6.38 9.84
CA VAL A 118 6.68 6.49 8.41
C VAL A 118 5.75 7.67 8.16
N GLN A 119 5.98 8.37 7.06
CA GLN A 119 5.11 9.44 6.57
C GLN A 119 4.54 9.04 5.21
N ALA A 120 3.22 9.15 5.02
CA ALA A 120 2.62 9.14 3.68
C ALA A 120 2.90 10.48 2.97
N LEU A 121 3.35 10.41 1.72
CA LEU A 121 3.66 11.58 0.89
C LEU A 121 2.50 11.96 -0.04
N ASP A 122 1.53 11.06 -0.20
CA ASP A 122 0.33 11.22 -1.01
C ASP A 122 -0.87 10.50 -0.37
N GLU A 123 -2.04 10.57 -1.02
CA GLU A 123 -3.28 9.91 -0.57
C GLU A 123 -3.45 8.49 -1.15
N GLY A 124 -2.44 8.02 -1.89
CA GLY A 124 -2.49 6.84 -2.74
C GLY A 124 -3.47 6.95 -3.90
N ALA A 125 -3.34 6.02 -4.85
CA ALA A 125 -4.21 5.94 -6.01
C ALA A 125 -4.31 4.52 -6.56
N ILE A 126 -5.47 4.19 -7.11
CA ILE A 126 -5.67 2.96 -7.88
C ILE A 126 -4.99 3.14 -9.25
N PHE A 127 -4.25 2.12 -9.66
CA PHE A 127 -3.57 2.11 -10.95
C PHE A 127 -4.58 2.19 -12.09
N PRO A 128 -4.42 3.12 -13.07
CA PRO A 128 -5.35 3.23 -14.19
C PRO A 128 -5.33 1.99 -15.08
N ASP A 129 -6.48 1.34 -15.22
CA ASP A 129 -6.65 0.17 -16.09
C ASP A 129 -7.79 0.39 -17.10
N PRO A 130 -7.56 1.18 -18.17
CA PRO A 130 -8.62 1.50 -19.14
C PRO A 130 -9.08 0.29 -19.96
N ASN A 131 -8.29 -0.78 -19.99
CA ASN A 131 -8.59 -1.99 -20.74
C ASN A 131 -9.20 -3.09 -19.86
N ASP A 132 -9.37 -2.84 -18.56
CA ASP A 132 -9.86 -3.82 -17.58
C ASP A 132 -9.11 -5.16 -17.73
N VAL A 133 -7.78 -5.12 -17.61
CA VAL A 133 -6.91 -6.30 -17.66
C VAL A 133 -6.67 -6.91 -16.27
N PHE A 134 -6.76 -6.10 -15.21
CA PHE A 134 -6.65 -6.53 -13.83
C PHE A 134 -8.01 -6.95 -13.27
N SER A 135 -8.03 -8.07 -12.54
CA SER A 135 -9.21 -8.49 -11.78
C SER A 135 -9.51 -7.55 -10.62
N ARG A 136 -8.44 -6.99 -10.02
CA ARG A 136 -8.41 -5.93 -9.01
C ARG A 136 -7.18 -5.08 -9.30
N GLU A 137 -7.42 -3.82 -9.64
CA GLU A 137 -6.39 -2.86 -10.02
C GLU A 137 -5.44 -2.58 -8.84
N PRO A 138 -4.11 -2.58 -9.05
CA PRO A 138 -3.14 -2.30 -7.98
C PRO A 138 -3.38 -0.96 -7.29
N TYR A 139 -3.06 -0.87 -5.99
CA TYR A 139 -3.09 0.38 -5.23
C TYR A 139 -1.67 0.84 -4.91
N VAL A 140 -1.39 2.10 -5.21
CA VAL A 140 -0.05 2.68 -5.16
C VAL A 140 -0.05 3.87 -4.21
N ALA A 141 0.94 3.96 -3.32
CA ALA A 141 1.14 5.13 -2.46
C ALA A 141 2.62 5.31 -2.12
N SER A 142 3.04 6.57 -1.98
CA SER A 142 4.43 6.92 -1.68
C SER A 142 4.61 7.25 -0.20
N PHE A 143 5.73 6.80 0.36
CA PHE A 143 6.05 6.93 1.77
C PHE A 143 7.47 7.44 1.95
N ARG A 144 7.75 7.94 3.15
CA ARG A 144 9.09 8.29 3.61
C ARG A 144 9.34 7.75 5.00
N ALA A 145 10.50 7.15 5.20
CA ALA A 145 11.06 6.80 6.49
C ALA A 145 12.43 7.46 6.62
N SER A 146 12.58 8.38 7.58
CA SER A 146 13.81 9.17 7.73
C SER A 146 14.16 9.92 6.42
N ASN A 147 15.33 9.66 5.84
CA ASN A 147 15.84 10.22 4.60
C ASN A 147 15.64 9.30 3.38
N PHE A 148 14.83 8.26 3.49
CA PHE A 148 14.52 7.31 2.43
C PHE A 148 13.03 7.41 2.07
N ASP A 149 12.75 7.89 0.88
CA ASP A 149 11.45 7.76 0.22
C ASP A 149 11.38 6.48 -0.60
N PHE A 150 10.16 5.99 -0.82
CA PHE A 150 9.86 4.80 -1.59
C PHE A 150 8.37 4.76 -1.96
N THR A 151 8.02 4.00 -2.98
CA THR A 151 6.64 3.78 -3.40
C THR A 151 6.23 2.32 -3.21
N LEU A 152 5.11 2.08 -2.53
CA LEU A 152 4.53 0.75 -2.42
C LEU A 152 3.44 0.56 -3.47
N ILE A 153 3.46 -0.61 -4.12
CA ILE A 153 2.39 -1.13 -4.96
C ILE A 153 1.83 -2.36 -4.25
N THR A 154 0.58 -2.31 -3.80
CA THR A 154 -0.12 -3.47 -3.25
C THR A 154 -1.12 -4.05 -4.26
N MET A 155 -1.18 -5.37 -4.33
CA MET A 155 -2.15 -6.07 -5.19
C MET A 155 -2.67 -7.35 -4.53
N HIS A 156 -3.88 -7.75 -4.91
CA HIS A 156 -4.43 -9.08 -4.66
C HIS A 156 -4.82 -9.70 -6.00
N SER A 157 -3.93 -10.52 -6.55
CA SER A 157 -4.13 -11.14 -7.85
C SER A 157 -5.33 -12.08 -7.85
N ILE A 158 -5.85 -12.35 -9.05
CA ILE A 158 -6.91 -13.30 -9.30
C ILE A 158 -6.52 -14.66 -8.70
N TRP A 159 -7.46 -15.36 -8.07
CA TRP A 159 -7.27 -16.79 -7.78
C TRP A 159 -7.38 -17.59 -9.10
N GLY A 160 -8.43 -17.30 -9.86
CA GLY A 160 -8.71 -17.84 -11.19
C GLY A 160 -9.05 -19.33 -11.17
N ASP A 161 -9.44 -19.86 -12.33
CA ASP A 161 -9.67 -21.29 -12.50
C ASP A 161 -8.38 -22.04 -12.89
N SER A 162 -7.35 -21.29 -13.30
CA SER A 162 -6.10 -21.85 -13.79
C SER A 162 -4.86 -21.07 -13.33
N LYS A 163 -3.71 -21.75 -13.33
CA LYS A 163 -2.41 -21.11 -13.13
C LYS A 163 -2.06 -20.15 -14.27
N ALA A 164 -2.60 -20.37 -15.47
CA ALA A 164 -2.35 -19.54 -16.64
C ALA A 164 -2.97 -18.14 -16.48
N GLU A 165 -4.20 -18.04 -15.95
CA GLU A 165 -4.84 -16.75 -15.64
C GLU A 165 -4.03 -15.95 -14.62
N ARG A 166 -3.60 -16.61 -13.53
CA ARG A 166 -2.76 -15.99 -12.50
C ARG A 166 -1.47 -15.42 -13.07
N ARG A 167 -0.81 -16.19 -13.93
CA ARG A 167 0.42 -15.75 -14.61
C ARG A 167 0.17 -14.60 -15.57
N ALA A 168 -0.93 -14.64 -16.32
CA ALA A 168 -1.29 -13.57 -17.25
C ALA A 168 -1.43 -12.23 -16.52
N GLU A 169 -2.04 -12.23 -15.34
CA GLU A 169 -2.17 -11.02 -14.53
C GLU A 169 -0.84 -10.62 -13.86
N ALA A 170 -0.07 -11.57 -13.33
CA ALA A 170 1.23 -11.31 -12.73
C ALA A 170 2.24 -10.70 -13.71
N LEU A 171 2.23 -11.12 -14.99
CA LEU A 171 3.09 -10.56 -16.03
C LEU A 171 2.84 -9.06 -16.29
N LEU A 172 1.66 -8.55 -15.93
CA LEU A 172 1.34 -7.12 -16.08
C LEU A 172 1.99 -6.26 -14.99
N LEU A 173 2.51 -6.86 -13.92
CA LEU A 173 3.11 -6.11 -12.81
C LEU A 173 4.40 -5.37 -13.21
N ASP A 174 5.13 -5.89 -14.20
CA ASP A 174 6.32 -5.22 -14.76
C ASP A 174 5.94 -3.87 -15.40
N ASP A 175 4.84 -3.84 -16.17
CA ASP A 175 4.33 -2.60 -16.76
C ASP A 175 3.87 -1.60 -15.68
N VAL A 176 3.24 -2.10 -14.59
CA VAL A 176 2.83 -1.25 -13.46
C VAL A 176 4.06 -0.66 -12.76
N TYR A 177 5.06 -1.49 -12.46
CA TYR A 177 6.31 -1.08 -11.83
C TYR A 177 7.01 0.00 -12.65
N ARG A 178 7.21 -0.24 -13.95
CA ARG A 178 7.84 0.74 -14.86
C ARG A 178 7.03 2.02 -14.99
N SER A 179 5.70 1.92 -15.10
CA SER A 179 4.82 3.10 -15.15
C SER A 179 4.95 3.98 -13.90
N VAL A 180 5.11 3.37 -12.73
CA VAL A 180 5.32 4.08 -11.46
C VAL A 180 6.70 4.75 -11.44
N GLN A 181 7.76 4.04 -11.82
CA GLN A 181 9.11 4.60 -11.93
C GLN A 181 9.19 5.77 -12.93
N ASP A 182 8.59 5.63 -14.11
CA ASP A 182 8.60 6.64 -15.17
C ASP A 182 7.83 7.92 -14.80
N ALA A 183 6.85 7.80 -13.89
CA ALA A 183 6.07 8.95 -13.46
C ALA A 183 6.76 9.77 -12.37
N ASP A 184 7.70 9.18 -11.62
CA ASP A 184 8.59 9.91 -10.73
C ASP A 184 10.06 9.56 -10.95
N PRO A 185 10.74 10.21 -11.91
CA PRO A 185 12.15 9.90 -12.20
C PRO A 185 13.12 10.27 -11.06
N ASN A 186 12.65 10.89 -9.96
CA ASN A 186 13.48 11.19 -8.79
C ASN A 186 13.32 10.16 -7.66
N GLU A 187 12.32 9.28 -7.76
CA GLU A 187 12.04 8.22 -6.79
C GLU A 187 12.00 6.89 -7.56
N GLN A 188 12.97 6.02 -7.33
CA GLN A 188 13.12 4.76 -8.08
C GLN A 188 13.03 3.53 -7.16
N ASP A 189 12.89 3.76 -5.85
CA ASP A 189 12.72 2.74 -4.83
C ASP A 189 11.25 2.30 -4.78
N VAL A 190 10.87 1.44 -5.74
CA VAL A 190 9.51 0.91 -5.87
C VAL A 190 9.46 -0.53 -5.36
N ILE A 191 8.49 -0.83 -4.50
CA ILE A 191 8.30 -2.17 -3.89
C ILE A 191 6.90 -2.68 -4.25
N VAL A 192 6.86 -3.81 -4.95
CA VAL A 192 5.62 -4.53 -5.24
C VAL A 192 5.40 -5.63 -4.20
N LEU A 193 4.23 -5.64 -3.58
CA LEU A 193 3.87 -6.62 -2.55
C LEU A 193 2.38 -6.97 -2.63
N GLY A 194 1.98 -8.06 -1.99
CA GLY A 194 0.59 -8.50 -2.07
C GLY A 194 0.39 -9.99 -1.90
N ASP A 195 -0.83 -10.41 -2.19
CA ASP A 195 -1.16 -11.81 -2.42
C ASP A 195 -1.26 -12.03 -3.94
N PHE A 196 -0.21 -12.61 -4.51
CA PHE A 196 -0.12 -12.84 -5.95
C PHE A 196 -0.71 -14.19 -6.39
N ASN A 197 -1.19 -15.02 -5.45
CA ASN A 197 -1.70 -16.37 -5.74
C ASN A 197 -0.74 -17.26 -6.57
N LEU A 198 0.55 -16.94 -6.55
CA LEU A 198 1.66 -17.64 -7.19
C LEU A 198 2.84 -17.77 -6.22
N PRO A 199 3.61 -18.86 -6.31
CA PRO A 199 4.85 -18.99 -5.55
C PRO A 199 5.90 -17.98 -6.07
N PRO A 200 6.82 -17.50 -5.22
CA PRO A 200 7.81 -16.49 -5.60
C PRO A 200 8.77 -16.99 -6.70
N GLU A 201 8.94 -18.30 -6.88
CA GLU A 201 9.78 -18.88 -7.93
C GLU A 201 9.07 -19.02 -9.29
N ASP A 202 7.82 -18.57 -9.42
CA ASP A 202 7.13 -18.64 -10.71
C ASP A 202 7.77 -17.69 -11.72
N TYR A 203 8.00 -18.17 -12.95
CA TYR A 203 8.68 -17.39 -13.99
C TYR A 203 7.95 -16.10 -14.38
N ALA A 204 6.65 -15.97 -14.06
CA ALA A 204 5.92 -14.74 -14.28
C ALA A 204 6.54 -13.53 -13.55
N PHE A 205 7.35 -13.78 -12.51
CA PHE A 205 8.09 -12.74 -11.78
C PHE A 205 9.53 -12.58 -12.24
N ALA A 206 10.03 -13.37 -13.19
CA ALA A 206 11.45 -13.38 -13.55
C ALA A 206 11.95 -12.01 -14.05
N GLU A 207 11.12 -11.31 -14.82
CA GLU A 207 11.42 -9.99 -15.37
C GLU A 207 11.31 -8.85 -14.34
N MET A 208 10.73 -9.10 -13.15
CA MET A 208 10.61 -8.10 -12.08
C MET A 208 11.89 -7.96 -11.22
N VAL A 209 12.90 -8.80 -11.46
CA VAL A 209 14.11 -8.91 -10.62
C VAL A 209 15.35 -8.37 -11.33
N GLU A 210 15.20 -7.77 -12.52
CA GLU A 210 16.29 -7.13 -13.28
C GLU A 210 16.29 -5.60 -13.12
#